data_AF-A0AAU6I1J1-F1
#
_entry.id   AF-A0AAU6I1J1-F1
#
_cell.length_a   1.000
_cell.length_b   1.000
_cell.length_c   1.000
_cell.angle_alpha   90.00
_cell.angle_beta   90.00
_cell.angle_gamma   90.00
#
_symmetry.space_group_name_H-M   'P 1'
#
loop_
_entity.id
_entity.type
_entity.pdbx_description
1 polymer ?
#
loop_
_entity_poly.entity_id
_entity_poly.type
_entity_poly.pdbx_seq_one_letter_code
_entity_poly.pdbx_strand_id
1 'polypeptide(L)'
;MERVIDLDQAAAVIAERAGRWLAAGLTAGQLTWRDEAAPWPQGLETDRSLVRDPDSVGVRVLGPADAELSVVLFRGGWADVDHFDGLDHVRPLSAFGIDSAAAFGTRLDEWVPYVFEDLRGK
;
A
#
# COMPACT_ATOMS: atom_id res chain seq x y z
N MET A 1 9.93 16.10 8.95
CA MET A 1 8.96 15.16 9.54
C MET A 1 9.72 14.10 10.31
N GLU A 2 9.18 13.65 11.44
CA GLU A 2 9.78 12.55 12.20
C GLU A 2 9.77 11.28 11.34
N ARG A 3 10.91 10.58 11.30
CA ARG A 3 11.04 9.31 10.55
C ARG A 3 10.56 8.20 11.48
N VAL A 4 9.25 7.96 11.49
CA VAL A 4 8.62 7.08 12.48
C VAL A 4 8.66 5.62 12.01
N ILE A 5 8.59 5.38 10.69
CA ILE A 5 8.47 4.04 10.13
C ILE A 5 9.70 3.65 9.31
N ASP A 6 10.19 2.43 9.55
CA ASP A 6 11.11 1.71 8.66
C ASP A 6 10.34 1.18 7.44
N LEU A 7 10.57 1.81 6.28
CA LEU A 7 9.89 1.47 5.03
C LEU A 7 10.36 0.15 4.40
N ASP A 8 11.58 -0.31 4.72
CA ASP A 8 12.06 -1.62 4.30
C ASP A 8 11.32 -2.74 5.05
N GLN A 9 11.05 -2.54 6.34
CA GLN A 9 10.17 -3.42 7.11
C GLN A 9 8.74 -3.38 6.59
N ALA A 10 8.21 -2.20 6.25
CA ALA A 10 6.87 -2.08 5.67
C ALA A 10 6.76 -2.81 4.31
N ALA A 11 7.81 -2.77 3.49
CA ALA A 11 7.88 -3.54 2.24
C ALA A 11 7.85 -5.06 2.49
N ALA A 12 8.58 -5.55 3.49
CA ALA A 12 8.53 -6.95 3.88
C ALA A 12 7.12 -7.37 4.34
N VAL A 13 6.44 -6.52 5.11
CA VAL A 13 5.05 -6.70 5.56
C VAL A 13 4.08 -6.83 4.38
N ILE A 14 4.29 -6.08 3.29
CA ILE A 14 3.51 -6.22 2.05
C ILE A 14 3.83 -7.56 1.36
N ALA A 15 5.11 -7.88 1.21
CA ALA A 15 5.55 -9.10 0.52
C ALA A 15 5.03 -10.37 1.21
N GLU A 16 5.00 -10.40 2.55
CA GLU A 16 4.42 -11.51 3.33
C GLU A 16 2.92 -11.71 3.05
N ARG A 17 2.18 -10.64 2.78
CA ARG A 17 0.74 -10.67 2.48
C ARG A 17 0.42 -11.01 1.04
N ALA A 18 1.35 -10.73 0.11
CA ALA A 18 1.16 -11.02 -1.30
C ALA A 18 0.75 -12.49 -1.56
N GLY A 19 1.31 -13.44 -0.80
CA GLY A 19 0.92 -14.85 -0.90
C GLY A 19 -0.53 -15.13 -0.46
N ARG A 20 -1.01 -14.44 0.58
CA ARG A 20 -2.40 -14.55 1.06
C ARG A 20 -3.39 -13.92 0.08
N TRP A 21 -3.03 -12.76 -0.49
CA TRP A 21 -3.82 -12.09 -1.51
C TRP A 21 -3.94 -12.94 -2.77
N LEU A 22 -2.84 -13.56 -3.22
CA LEU A 22 -2.84 -14.50 -4.33
C LEU A 22 -3.75 -15.70 -4.08
N ALA A 23 -3.70 -16.29 -2.88
CA ALA A 23 -4.60 -17.39 -2.51
C ALA A 23 -6.08 -16.97 -2.48
N ALA A 24 -6.37 -15.68 -2.28
CA ALA A 24 -7.71 -15.10 -2.34
C ALA A 24 -8.13 -14.66 -3.76
N GLY A 25 -7.31 -14.91 -4.79
CA GLY A 25 -7.58 -14.52 -6.18
C GLY A 25 -7.23 -13.07 -6.52
N LEU A 26 -6.46 -12.40 -5.67
CA LEU A 26 -5.99 -11.03 -5.86
C LEU A 26 -4.54 -11.03 -6.38
N THR A 27 -4.12 -9.96 -7.05
CA THR A 27 -2.74 -9.80 -7.53
C THR A 27 -2.09 -8.58 -6.90
N ALA A 28 -0.97 -8.77 -6.19
CA ALA A 28 -0.10 -7.66 -5.83
C ALA A 28 0.75 -7.22 -7.02
N GLY A 29 0.70 -5.94 -7.36
CA GLY A 29 1.63 -5.30 -8.27
C GLY A 29 3.03 -5.15 -7.65
N GLN A 30 3.97 -4.64 -8.44
CA GLN A 30 5.31 -4.35 -7.96
C GLN A 30 5.26 -3.27 -6.87
N LEU A 31 6.15 -3.39 -5.88
CA LEU A 31 6.37 -2.34 -4.91
C LEU A 31 6.90 -1.09 -5.61
N THR A 32 6.39 0.06 -5.23
CA THR A 32 6.86 1.36 -5.70
C THR A 32 7.50 2.12 -4.56
N TRP A 33 8.50 2.93 -4.86
CA TRP A 33 9.26 3.69 -3.89
C TRP A 33 9.42 5.13 -4.36
N ARG A 34 9.39 6.08 -3.43
CA ARG A 34 9.78 7.47 -3.70
C ARG A 34 11.05 7.79 -2.92
N ASP A 35 12.01 8.43 -3.58
CA ASP A 35 13.26 8.89 -2.96
C ASP A 35 13.16 10.38 -2.57
N GLU A 36 13.26 10.69 -1.28
CA GLU A 36 13.25 12.07 -0.76
C GLU A 36 14.42 12.89 -1.33
N ALA A 37 15.56 12.23 -1.62
CA ALA A 37 16.77 12.88 -2.11
C ALA A 37 16.78 13.11 -3.63
N ALA A 38 15.81 12.56 -4.38
CA ALA A 38 15.74 12.74 -5.83
C ALA A 38 15.21 14.14 -6.21
N PRO A 39 15.70 14.72 -7.33
CA PRO A 39 15.20 16.01 -7.81
C PRO A 39 13.75 15.90 -8.29
N TRP A 40 13.03 17.01 -8.19
CA TRP A 40 11.65 17.09 -8.67
C TRP A 40 11.58 17.17 -10.21
N PRO A 41 10.60 16.54 -10.88
CA PRO A 41 9.58 15.64 -10.32
C PRO A 41 10.17 14.30 -9.89
N GLN A 42 9.84 13.88 -8.68
CA GLN A 42 10.31 12.61 -8.13
C GLN A 42 9.55 11.45 -8.79
N GLY A 43 10.29 10.59 -9.50
CA GLY A 43 9.76 9.36 -10.07
C GLY A 43 9.44 8.31 -9.00
N LEU A 44 8.60 7.34 -9.37
CA LEU A 44 8.41 6.13 -8.59
C LEU A 44 9.35 5.05 -9.11
N GLU A 45 10.18 4.52 -8.22
CA GLU A 45 11.12 3.44 -8.53
C GLU A 45 10.53 2.09 -8.11
N THR A 46 10.76 1.04 -8.90
CA THR A 46 10.40 -0.34 -8.53
C THR A 46 11.60 -1.12 -8.00
N ASP A 47 12.81 -0.63 -8.25
CA ASP A 47 14.06 -1.19 -7.73
C ASP A 47 14.50 -0.43 -6.48
N ARG A 48 14.39 -1.10 -5.32
CA ARG A 48 14.78 -0.54 -4.02
C ARG A 48 16.26 -0.10 -3.97
N SER A 49 17.14 -0.72 -4.76
CA SER A 49 18.58 -0.38 -4.77
C SER A 49 18.88 0.99 -5.38
N LEU A 50 17.95 1.55 -6.16
CA LEU A 50 18.07 2.88 -6.77
C LEU A 50 17.66 4.01 -5.81
N VAL A 51 17.02 3.68 -4.68
CA VAL A 51 16.46 4.64 -3.71
C VAL A 51 17.45 4.91 -2.58
N ARG A 52 17.83 6.18 -2.40
CA ARG A 52 18.83 6.59 -1.40
C ARG A 52 18.21 6.95 -0.06
N ASP A 53 17.14 7.75 -0.05
CA ASP A 53 16.40 8.13 1.15
C ASP A 53 14.91 7.81 0.96
N PRO A 54 14.45 6.59 1.29
CA PRO A 54 13.06 6.21 1.11
C PRO A 54 12.11 7.18 1.83
N ASP A 55 11.19 7.75 1.06
CA ASP A 55 10.14 8.64 1.56
C ASP A 55 8.78 7.94 1.66
N SER A 56 8.49 7.06 0.70
CA SER A 56 7.32 6.21 0.72
C SER A 56 7.56 4.87 0.06
N VAL A 57 6.78 3.87 0.46
CA VAL A 57 6.63 2.59 -0.23
C VAL A 57 5.16 2.36 -0.56
N GLY A 58 4.85 1.90 -1.76
CA GLY A 58 3.50 1.64 -2.22
C GLY A 58 3.30 0.29 -2.86
N VAL A 59 2.04 -0.13 -2.93
CA VAL A 59 1.60 -1.35 -3.61
C VAL A 59 0.22 -1.13 -4.20
N ARG A 60 0.01 -1.69 -5.39
CA ARG A 60 -1.31 -1.83 -6.00
C ARG A 60 -1.78 -3.27 -5.85
N VAL A 61 -3.01 -3.48 -5.43
CA VAL A 61 -3.65 -4.79 -5.34
C VAL A 61 -4.81 -4.80 -6.32
N LEU A 62 -4.84 -5.79 -7.21
CA LEU A 62 -5.87 -5.95 -8.24
C LEU A 62 -6.77 -7.14 -7.87
N GLY A 63 -8.07 -6.96 -8.05
CA GLY A 63 -9.09 -7.98 -7.85
C GLY A 63 -9.95 -8.21 -9.09
N PRO A 64 -11.02 -9.02 -8.97
CA PRO A 64 -11.98 -9.24 -10.05
C PRO A 64 -12.70 -7.96 -10.48
N ALA A 65 -13.28 -7.96 -11.68
CA ALA A 65 -14.10 -6.86 -12.22
C ALA A 65 -13.40 -5.48 -12.21
N ASP A 66 -12.09 -5.47 -12.49
CA ASP A 66 -11.23 -4.28 -12.48
C ASP A 66 -11.17 -3.55 -11.14
N ALA A 67 -11.52 -4.23 -10.04
CA ALA A 67 -11.38 -3.66 -8.71
C ALA A 67 -9.91 -3.49 -8.34
N GLU A 68 -9.57 -2.35 -7.74
CA GLU A 68 -8.21 -1.96 -7.43
C GLU A 68 -8.12 -1.28 -6.06
N LEU A 69 -7.04 -1.57 -5.33
CA LEU A 69 -6.62 -0.85 -4.13
C LEU A 69 -5.17 -0.40 -4.31
N SER A 70 -4.91 0.90 -4.25
CA SER A 70 -3.59 1.51 -4.23
C SER A 70 -3.30 2.03 -2.82
N VAL A 71 -2.20 1.57 -2.23
CA VAL A 71 -1.74 1.97 -0.90
C VAL A 71 -0.33 2.54 -1.03
N VAL A 72 -0.08 3.72 -0.48
CA VAL A 72 1.24 4.34 -0.41
C VAL A 72 1.52 4.77 1.02
N LEU A 73 2.41 4.08 1.72
CA LEU A 73 2.83 4.42 3.07
C LEU A 73 3.98 5.43 3.03
N PHE A 74 3.80 6.53 3.74
CA PHE A 74 4.82 7.55 3.94
C PHE A 74 5.50 7.32 5.29
N ARG A 75 6.82 7.48 5.33
CA ARG A 75 7.64 7.32 6.56
C ARG A 75 7.24 8.21 7.74
N GLY A 76 6.44 9.25 7.47
CA GLY A 76 5.88 10.18 8.46
C GLY A 76 4.67 9.64 9.23
N GLY A 77 4.27 8.38 9.02
CA GLY A 77 3.22 7.74 9.83
C GLY A 77 1.80 7.85 9.29
N TRP A 78 1.69 8.00 7.98
CA TRP A 78 0.41 8.10 7.27
C TRP A 78 0.51 7.42 5.91
N ALA A 79 -0.63 7.08 5.32
CA ALA A 79 -0.71 6.47 4.01
C ALA A 79 -1.71 7.23 3.12
N ASP A 80 -1.46 7.22 1.82
CA ASP A 80 -2.52 7.43 0.83
C ASP A 80 -3.15 6.07 0.53
N VAL A 81 -4.47 6.00 0.55
CA VAL A 81 -5.24 4.79 0.29
C VAL A 81 -6.36 5.12 -0.67
N ASP A 82 -6.19 4.71 -1.91
CA ASP A 82 -7.15 4.91 -2.99
C ASP A 82 -7.69 3.55 -3.42
N HIS A 83 -8.99 3.46 -3.72
CA HIS A 83 -9.58 2.25 -4.26
C HIS A 83 -10.63 2.57 -5.32
N PHE A 84 -10.85 1.60 -6.18
CA PHE A 84 -11.89 1.59 -7.19
C PHE A 84 -12.56 0.22 -7.17
N ASP A 85 -13.84 0.16 -6.87
CA ASP A 85 -14.63 -1.09 -6.82
C ASP A 85 -15.81 -1.07 -7.81
N GLY A 86 -15.83 -0.09 -8.72
CA GLY A 86 -16.93 0.15 -9.66
C GLY A 86 -18.21 0.69 -9.01
N LEU A 87 -18.19 0.98 -7.70
CA LEU A 87 -19.28 1.59 -6.95
C LEU A 87 -18.81 2.99 -6.48
N ASP A 88 -19.70 3.99 -6.46
CA ASP A 88 -19.39 5.35 -5.98
C ASP A 88 -19.20 5.42 -4.43
N HIS A 89 -18.81 4.32 -3.78
CA HIS A 89 -18.69 4.25 -2.33
C HIS A 89 -17.34 4.79 -1.84
N VAL A 90 -17.22 6.11 -1.79
CA VAL A 90 -16.09 6.76 -1.10
C VAL A 90 -16.38 6.79 0.40
N ARG A 91 -15.93 5.78 1.16
CA ARG A 91 -15.75 5.95 2.61
C ARG A 91 -14.29 6.24 2.94
N PRO A 92 -14.03 7.21 3.83
CA PRO A 92 -12.68 7.53 4.25
C PRO A 92 -12.09 6.35 5.03
N LEU A 93 -11.00 5.77 4.51
CA LEU A 93 -10.18 4.82 5.24
C LEU A 93 -9.23 5.61 6.15
N SER A 94 -9.13 5.20 7.42
CA SER A 94 -8.25 5.87 8.38
C SER A 94 -6.80 5.59 8.00
N ALA A 95 -6.13 6.60 7.44
CA ALA A 95 -4.79 6.47 6.88
C ALA A 95 -3.73 7.30 7.64
N PHE A 96 -3.97 7.57 8.92
CA PHE A 96 -3.06 8.30 9.82
C PHE A 96 -2.74 7.48 11.08
N GLY A 97 -1.68 7.89 11.79
CA GLY A 97 -1.32 7.28 13.07
C GLY A 97 -0.69 5.90 12.93
N ILE A 98 -0.04 5.65 11.79
CA ILE A 98 0.70 4.41 11.55
C ILE A 98 2.08 4.62 12.16
N ASP A 99 2.35 4.00 13.31
CA ASP A 99 3.58 4.23 14.07
C ASP A 99 4.67 3.17 13.82
N SER A 100 4.34 2.13 13.05
CA SER A 100 5.21 0.98 12.86
C SER A 100 4.81 0.17 11.62
N ALA A 101 5.74 -0.62 11.10
CA ALA A 101 5.46 -1.58 10.03
C ALA A 101 4.41 -2.63 10.44
N ALA A 102 4.37 -3.00 11.73
CA ALA A 102 3.35 -3.89 12.27
C ALA A 102 1.95 -3.25 12.26
N ALA A 103 1.83 -1.99 12.71
CA ALA A 103 0.57 -1.24 12.62
C ALA A 103 0.10 -1.10 11.17
N PHE A 104 1.04 -0.86 10.24
CA PHE A 104 0.75 -0.85 8.81
C PHE A 104 0.21 -2.20 8.32
N GLY A 105 0.81 -3.31 8.75
CA GLY A 105 0.32 -4.65 8.44
C GLY A 105 -1.12 -4.87 8.89
N THR A 106 -1.47 -4.45 10.10
CA THR A 106 -2.85 -4.49 10.60
C THR A 106 -3.80 -3.67 9.71
N ARG A 107 -3.37 -2.48 9.26
CA ARG A 107 -4.17 -1.66 8.33
C ARG A 107 -4.39 -2.34 6.98
N LEU A 108 -3.37 -3.00 6.41
CA LEU A 108 -3.53 -3.77 5.18
C LEU A 108 -4.54 -4.92 5.35
N ASP A 109 -4.53 -5.57 6.52
CA ASP A 109 -5.49 -6.63 6.87
C ASP A 109 -6.92 -6.10 7.08
N GLU A 110 -7.11 -4.78 7.26
CA GLU A 110 -8.41 -4.11 7.28
C GLU A 110 -8.85 -3.66 5.87
N TRP A 111 -7.95 -2.99 5.13
CA TRP A 111 -8.26 -2.37 3.84
C TRP A 111 -8.49 -3.37 2.71
N VAL A 112 -7.68 -4.42 2.62
CA VAL A 112 -7.80 -5.40 1.53
C VAL A 112 -9.13 -6.14 1.61
N PRO A 113 -9.53 -6.72 2.75
CA PRO A 113 -10.86 -7.31 2.88
C PRO A 113 -11.98 -6.30 2.60
N TYR A 114 -11.86 -5.07 3.10
CA TYR A 114 -12.86 -4.03 2.87
C TYR A 114 -13.14 -3.78 1.39
N VAL A 115 -12.10 -3.70 0.55
CA VAL A 115 -12.26 -3.46 -0.89
C VAL A 115 -12.72 -4.71 -1.64
N PHE A 116 -12.29 -5.91 -1.23
CA PHE A 116 -12.46 -7.12 -2.03
C PHE A 116 -13.45 -8.17 -1.48
N GLU A 117 -13.95 -8.06 -0.24
CA GLU A 117 -14.90 -9.04 0.33
C GLU A 117 -16.35 -8.84 -0.12
N ASP A 118 -16.74 -7.66 -0.58
CA ASP A 118 -18.07 -7.43 -1.15
C ASP A 118 -18.21 -8.01 -2.60
N LEU A 119 -17.07 -8.37 -3.23
CA LEU A 119 -17.03 -8.91 -4.58
C LEU A 119 -17.19 -10.44 -4.66
N ARG A 120 -17.20 -11.15 -3.52
CA ARG A 120 -17.39 -12.62 -3.48
C ARG A 120 -18.85 -13.05 -3.33
N GLY A 121 -19.78 -12.09 -3.22
CA GLY A 121 -21.21 -12.33 -2.94
C GLY A 121 -22.19 -11.95 -4.04
N LYS A 122 -21.73 -11.56 -5.24
CA LYS A 122 -22.59 -11.24 -6.39
C LYS A 122 -22.44 -12.26 -7.52
#